data_AF-A0A2Z4K238-F1
#
_entry.id   AF-A0A2Z4K238-F1
#
_cell.length_a   1.000
_cell.length_b   1.000
_cell.length_c   1.000
_cell.angle_alpha   90.00
_cell.angle_beta   90.00
_cell.angle_gamma   90.00
#
_symmetry.space_group_name_H-M   'P 1'
#
loop_
_entity.id
_entity.type
_entity.pdbx_description
1 polymer ?
#
loop_
_entity_poly.entity_id
_entity_poly.type
_entity_poly.pdbx_seq_one_letter_code
_entity_poly.pdbx_strand_id
1 'polypeptide(L)'
;MGLMHKPGITLVCGAGLLGASIVAAPAALADEHLHALGASLFGANEVGHQGAGEDASGDFSGEIDMETGTLCYYLEVEELDGFTAAHIHKGKEGKNGPPVVVLELTGEDGEETCAQVDGEVLAAIASDHEDYYVNVHTSEFPAGAIRGQLGS
;
A
#
# COMPACT_ATOMS: atom_id res chain seq x y z
N MET A 1 62.07 54.77 -6.72
CA MET A 1 61.06 55.84 -6.54
C MET A 1 59.74 55.19 -6.12
N GLY A 2 59.07 55.74 -5.10
CA GLY A 2 57.70 55.40 -4.64
C GLY A 2 57.59 54.11 -3.81
N LEU A 3 57.55 54.08 -2.47
CA LEU A 3 56.46 54.50 -1.54
C LEU A 3 55.08 54.00 -2.00
N MET A 4 54.19 53.36 -1.24
CA MET A 4 54.05 53.09 0.20
C MET A 4 52.74 52.27 0.34
N HIS A 5 52.63 51.38 1.35
CA HIS A 5 51.60 51.34 2.41
C HIS A 5 51.58 49.97 3.13
N LYS A 6 51.54 50.01 4.46
CA LYS A 6 51.66 48.91 5.45
C LYS A 6 50.24 48.38 5.87
N PRO A 7 50.03 47.74 7.05
CA PRO A 7 49.91 46.28 7.30
C PRO A 7 48.55 45.87 7.95
N GLY A 8 48.37 44.58 8.28
CA GLY A 8 47.32 44.08 9.21
C GLY A 8 47.01 42.59 9.01
N ILE A 9 47.58 41.68 9.81
CA ILE A 9 46.95 40.98 10.95
C ILE A 9 45.54 40.43 10.64
N THR A 10 45.39 39.09 10.63
CA THR A 10 44.57 38.35 11.62
C THR A 10 44.63 36.84 11.36
N LEU A 11 44.97 36.13 12.43
CA LEU A 11 44.92 34.70 12.68
C LEU A 11 43.47 34.16 12.66
N VAL A 12 43.19 33.07 11.95
CA VAL A 12 42.10 32.15 12.33
C VAL A 12 42.55 30.69 12.09
N CYS A 13 42.65 29.95 13.19
CA CYS A 13 42.72 28.49 13.21
C CYS A 13 41.39 27.89 12.71
N GLY A 14 41.46 26.88 11.84
CA GLY A 14 40.33 26.03 11.49
C GLY A 14 40.74 24.56 11.55
N ALA A 15 40.59 23.95 12.72
CA ALA A 15 40.68 22.51 12.94
C ALA A 15 39.33 21.85 12.60
N GLY A 16 39.35 20.63 12.07
CA GLY A 16 38.19 19.73 12.10
C GLY A 16 37.97 18.90 10.85
N LEU A 17 38.80 17.86 10.63
CA LEU A 17 38.40 16.70 9.84
C LEU A 17 37.62 15.77 10.77
N LEU A 18 36.30 15.90 10.80
CA LEU A 18 35.40 14.92 11.39
C LEU A 18 35.11 13.85 10.33
N GLY A 19 35.74 12.69 10.48
CA GLY A 19 35.40 11.49 9.70
C GLY A 19 34.00 11.01 10.09
N ALA A 20 33.08 11.05 9.14
CA ALA A 20 31.76 10.44 9.30
C ALA A 20 31.90 8.92 9.19
N SER A 21 31.79 8.22 10.32
CA SER A 21 31.60 6.77 10.34
C SER A 21 30.20 6.46 9.82
N ILE A 22 30.12 5.92 8.61
CA ILE A 22 28.89 5.41 8.02
C ILE A 22 28.59 4.09 8.76
N VAL A 23 27.69 4.13 9.73
CA VAL A 23 27.12 2.90 10.30
C VAL A 23 26.09 2.40 9.29
N ALA A 24 26.43 1.37 8.53
CA ALA A 24 25.46 0.66 7.72
C ALA A 24 24.45 -0.02 8.67
N ALA A 25 23.20 0.42 8.64
CA ALA A 25 22.12 -0.35 9.25
C ALA A 25 22.02 -1.71 8.52
N PRO A 26 21.75 -2.82 9.22
CA PRO A 26 21.46 -4.07 8.54
C PRO A 26 20.18 -3.87 7.73
N ALA A 27 20.25 -4.13 6.42
CA ALA A 27 19.03 -4.36 5.65
C ALA A 27 18.32 -5.55 6.29
N ALA A 28 17.06 -5.39 6.68
CA ALA A 28 16.21 -6.53 6.99
C ALA A 28 16.26 -7.45 5.76
N LEU A 29 16.62 -8.72 5.97
CA LEU A 29 16.48 -9.72 4.91
C LEU A 29 14.98 -9.78 4.63
N ALA A 30 14.56 -9.34 3.44
CA ALA A 30 13.22 -9.60 2.97
C ALA A 30 13.06 -11.13 2.96
N ASP A 31 12.02 -11.63 3.62
CA ASP A 31 11.65 -13.02 3.44
C ASP A 31 11.10 -13.15 2.02
N GLU A 32 11.79 -13.89 1.15
CA GLU A 32 11.45 -14.03 -0.27
C GLU A 32 10.09 -14.72 -0.48
N HIS A 33 9.44 -15.19 0.58
CA HIS A 33 8.10 -15.79 0.55
C HIS A 33 6.99 -14.81 0.96
N LEU A 34 7.34 -13.63 1.48
CA LEU A 34 6.39 -12.62 1.90
C LEU A 34 6.23 -11.54 0.84
N HIS A 35 4.98 -11.25 0.45
CA HIS A 35 4.66 -10.20 -0.52
C HIS A 35 3.64 -9.23 0.06
N ALA A 36 4.08 -8.02 0.35
CA ALA A 36 3.21 -6.93 0.80
C ALA A 36 2.32 -6.42 -0.34
N LEU A 37 1.08 -6.11 0.00
CA LEU A 37 0.04 -5.59 -0.87
C LEU A 37 -0.62 -4.38 -0.19
N GLY A 38 -1.00 -3.39 -0.97
CA GLY A 38 -1.74 -2.23 -0.48
C GLY A 38 -2.69 -1.68 -1.54
N ALA A 39 -3.79 -1.08 -1.12
CA ALA A 39 -4.67 -0.31 -1.99
C ALA A 39 -5.48 0.71 -1.18
N SER A 40 -5.59 1.93 -1.71
CA SER A 40 -6.60 2.89 -1.25
C SER A 40 -7.83 2.83 -2.15
N LEU A 41 -9.00 2.69 -1.55
CA LEU A 41 -10.26 2.47 -2.22
C LEU A 41 -11.11 3.74 -2.23
N PHE A 42 -11.66 4.10 -3.39
CA PHE A 42 -12.56 5.24 -3.55
C PHE A 42 -13.71 4.88 -4.49
N GLY A 43 -14.87 5.50 -4.31
CA GLY A 43 -16.01 5.24 -5.20
C GLY A 43 -15.84 5.84 -6.60
N ALA A 44 -14.98 6.86 -6.75
CA ALA A 44 -14.59 7.39 -8.05
C ALA A 44 -13.81 6.39 -8.93
N ASN A 45 -13.24 5.34 -8.31
CA ASN A 45 -12.49 4.30 -9.01
C ASN A 45 -13.40 3.19 -9.57
N GLU A 46 -14.70 3.19 -9.24
CA GLU A 46 -15.65 2.23 -9.80
C GLU A 46 -15.76 2.34 -11.32
N VAL A 47 -15.97 1.20 -11.99
CA VAL A 47 -15.93 1.12 -13.45
C VAL A 47 -17.29 0.69 -13.99
N GLY A 48 -17.90 1.58 -14.78
CA GLY A 48 -19.15 1.30 -15.50
C GLY A 48 -20.42 1.63 -14.73
N HIS A 49 -20.31 2.07 -13.47
CA HIS A 49 -21.38 2.65 -12.67
C HIS A 49 -20.82 3.68 -11.69
N GLN A 50 -21.70 4.38 -11.00
CA GLN A 50 -21.33 5.26 -9.90
C GLN A 50 -21.03 4.43 -8.65
N GLY A 51 -19.94 4.72 -7.97
CA GLY A 51 -19.63 4.20 -6.63
C GLY A 51 -20.19 5.08 -5.52
N ALA A 52 -19.79 4.80 -4.29
CA ALA A 52 -20.04 5.66 -3.15
C ALA A 52 -19.38 7.04 -3.37
N GLY A 53 -19.93 8.09 -2.74
CA GLY A 53 -19.49 9.47 -2.95
C GLY A 53 -18.01 9.71 -2.63
N GLU A 54 -17.56 10.95 -2.84
CA GLU A 54 -16.15 11.34 -2.62
C GLU A 54 -15.69 11.23 -1.16
N ASP A 55 -16.62 11.21 -0.21
CA ASP A 55 -16.35 11.06 1.22
C ASP A 55 -16.12 9.60 1.64
N ALA A 56 -16.62 8.63 0.86
CA ALA A 56 -16.49 7.21 1.17
C ALA A 56 -15.14 6.66 0.69
N SER A 57 -14.44 5.99 1.59
CA SER A 57 -13.11 5.46 1.30
C SER A 57 -12.85 4.13 2.01
N GLY A 58 -11.74 3.49 1.67
CA GLY A 58 -11.23 2.36 2.43
C GLY A 58 -9.73 2.16 2.22
N ASP A 59 -9.12 1.44 3.14
CA ASP A 59 -7.71 1.06 3.07
C ASP A 59 -7.60 -0.46 3.17
N PHE A 60 -6.84 -1.04 2.24
CA PHE A 60 -6.44 -2.43 2.29
C PHE A 60 -4.93 -2.49 2.45
N SER A 61 -4.47 -3.21 3.47
CA SER A 61 -3.07 -3.50 3.72
C SER A 61 -2.93 -4.98 4.03
N GLY A 62 -2.12 -5.72 3.27
CA GLY A 62 -1.98 -7.15 3.47
C GLY A 62 -0.63 -7.72 3.09
N GLU A 63 -0.39 -8.96 3.49
CA GLU A 63 0.81 -9.72 3.21
C GLU A 63 0.43 -11.14 2.78
N ILE A 64 0.92 -11.54 1.62
CA ILE A 64 0.87 -12.93 1.17
C ILE A 64 2.05 -13.66 1.80
N ASP A 65 1.78 -14.79 2.43
CA ASP A 65 2.78 -15.76 2.86
C ASP A 65 2.69 -17.02 1.98
N MET A 66 3.69 -17.18 1.10
CA MET A 66 3.79 -18.30 0.18
C MET A 66 4.20 -19.62 0.87
N GLU A 67 4.77 -19.57 2.08
CA GLU A 67 5.11 -20.77 2.85
C GLU A 67 3.85 -21.36 3.51
N THR A 68 3.01 -20.52 4.11
CA THR A 68 1.78 -20.97 4.77
C THR A 68 0.55 -21.00 3.87
N GLY A 69 0.62 -20.35 2.71
CA GLY A 69 -0.49 -20.25 1.76
C GLY A 69 -1.61 -19.35 2.26
N THR A 70 -1.24 -18.26 2.95
CA THR A 70 -2.19 -17.33 3.57
C THR A 70 -2.07 -15.93 2.97
N LEU A 71 -3.18 -15.19 3.02
CA LEU A 71 -3.20 -13.73 2.91
C LEU A 71 -3.69 -13.20 4.25
N CYS A 72 -2.81 -12.53 4.99
CA CYS A 72 -3.14 -11.81 6.22
C CYS A 72 -3.29 -10.32 5.90
N TYR A 73 -4.35 -9.67 6.38
CA TYR A 73 -4.68 -8.31 5.97
C TYR A 73 -5.53 -7.55 6.98
N TYR A 74 -5.53 -6.24 6.76
CA TYR A 74 -6.45 -5.24 7.27
C TYR A 74 -7.27 -4.68 6.10
N LEU A 75 -8.59 -4.56 6.31
CA LEU A 75 -9.50 -3.92 5.37
C LEU A 75 -10.48 -3.06 6.16
N GLU A 76 -10.30 -1.76 6.04
CA GLU A 76 -11.07 -0.74 6.75
C GLU A 76 -11.82 0.13 5.75
N VAL A 77 -12.98 0.64 6.18
CA VAL A 77 -13.82 1.53 5.38
C VAL A 77 -14.29 2.70 6.23
N GLU A 78 -14.34 3.88 5.62
CA GLU A 78 -14.82 5.11 6.24
C GLU A 78 -16.02 5.65 5.46
N GLU A 79 -16.99 6.22 6.16
CA GLU A 79 -18.21 6.83 5.59
C GLU A 79 -18.95 5.88 4.62
N LEU A 80 -18.95 4.58 4.95
CA LEU A 80 -19.55 3.53 4.14
C LEU A 80 -20.44 2.60 4.97
N ASP A 81 -21.75 2.77 4.81
CA ASP A 81 -22.76 1.97 5.50
C ASP A 81 -23.27 0.77 4.70
N GLY A 82 -23.81 -0.22 5.41
CA GLY A 82 -24.55 -1.33 4.80
C GLY A 82 -23.66 -2.28 3.99
N PHE A 83 -22.44 -2.52 4.47
CA PHE A 83 -21.51 -3.53 3.94
C PHE A 83 -22.22 -4.87 3.67
N THR A 84 -21.86 -5.50 2.55
CA THR A 84 -22.40 -6.81 2.15
C THR A 84 -21.34 -7.83 1.75
N ALA A 85 -20.25 -7.39 1.12
CA ALA A 85 -19.15 -8.24 0.70
C ALA A 85 -17.91 -7.41 0.37
N ALA A 86 -16.74 -8.02 0.46
CA ALA A 86 -15.51 -7.50 -0.14
C ALA A 86 -14.77 -8.61 -0.87
N HIS A 87 -14.03 -8.25 -1.91
CA HIS A 87 -13.27 -9.20 -2.71
C HIS A 87 -11.98 -8.59 -3.26
N ILE A 88 -10.99 -9.46 -3.51
CA ILE A 88 -9.95 -9.19 -4.52
C ILE A 88 -10.47 -9.71 -5.86
N HIS A 89 -10.38 -8.89 -6.89
CA HIS A 89 -10.74 -9.22 -8.27
C HIS A 89 -9.53 -9.24 -9.18
N LYS A 90 -9.58 -10.05 -10.25
CA LYS A 90 -8.59 -10.03 -11.33
C LYS A 90 -9.00 -9.05 -12.43
N GLY A 91 -8.42 -7.86 -12.44
CA GLY A 91 -8.61 -6.87 -13.50
C GLY A 91 -7.66 -5.68 -13.34
N LYS A 92 -7.13 -5.21 -14.48
CA LYS A 92 -6.35 -3.97 -14.54
C LYS A 92 -7.20 -2.74 -14.22
N GLU A 93 -6.54 -1.64 -13.95
CA GLU A 93 -7.17 -0.32 -13.82
C GLU A 93 -8.13 -0.05 -15.00
N GLY A 94 -9.33 0.45 -14.69
CA GLY A 94 -10.37 0.74 -15.67
C GLY A 94 -11.07 -0.49 -16.27
N LYS A 95 -10.83 -1.70 -15.75
CA LYS A 95 -11.48 -2.94 -16.21
C LYS A 95 -12.04 -3.75 -15.05
N ASN A 96 -13.24 -4.30 -15.22
CA ASN A 96 -13.85 -5.25 -14.29
C ASN A 96 -13.41 -6.68 -14.61
N GLY A 97 -13.33 -7.52 -13.58
CA GLY A 97 -13.07 -8.94 -13.73
C GLY A 97 -13.65 -9.78 -12.58
N PRO A 98 -13.47 -11.10 -12.62
CA PRO A 98 -14.07 -11.99 -11.62
C PRO A 98 -13.42 -11.82 -10.24
N PRO A 99 -14.17 -12.03 -9.14
CA PRO A 99 -13.59 -12.13 -7.81
C PRO A 99 -12.74 -13.40 -7.72
N VAL A 100 -11.61 -13.32 -7.04
CA VAL A 100 -10.65 -14.41 -6.83
C VAL A 100 -10.38 -14.70 -5.36
N VAL A 101 -10.58 -13.72 -4.47
CA VAL A 101 -10.50 -13.88 -3.01
C VAL A 101 -11.69 -13.20 -2.37
N VAL A 102 -12.32 -13.84 -1.39
CA VAL A 102 -13.35 -13.24 -0.54
C VAL A 102 -12.66 -12.62 0.67
N LEU A 103 -13.04 -11.39 1.01
CA LEU A 103 -12.50 -10.64 2.12
C LEU A 103 -13.61 -10.30 3.11
N GLU A 104 -13.22 -10.16 4.37
CA GLU A 104 -14.03 -9.63 5.46
C GLU A 104 -13.50 -8.25 5.84
N LEU A 105 -14.33 -7.40 6.45
CA LEU A 105 -13.83 -6.16 7.05
C LEU A 105 -13.12 -6.49 8.37
N THR A 106 -11.98 -5.85 8.62
CA THR A 106 -11.34 -5.88 9.93
C THR A 106 -11.99 -4.88 10.89
N GLY A 107 -12.43 -3.72 10.38
CA GLY A 107 -12.97 -2.60 11.16
C GLY A 107 -11.87 -1.70 11.75
N GLU A 108 -12.23 -0.50 12.22
CA GLU A 108 -11.28 0.55 12.69
C GLU A 108 -10.38 0.14 13.89
N ASP A 109 -10.81 -0.83 14.71
CA ASP A 109 -10.03 -1.42 15.81
C ASP A 109 -9.67 -2.90 15.52
N GLY A 110 -9.70 -3.27 14.24
CA GLY A 110 -9.67 -4.65 13.78
C GLY A 110 -8.40 -5.40 14.15
N GLU A 111 -8.56 -6.68 14.46
CA GLU A 111 -7.45 -7.62 14.47
C GLU A 111 -7.13 -8.05 13.03
N GLU A 112 -5.86 -8.34 12.76
CA GLU A 112 -5.43 -8.88 11.47
C GLU A 112 -6.27 -10.11 11.10
N THR A 113 -6.77 -10.15 9.87
CA THR A 113 -7.54 -11.28 9.37
C THR A 113 -6.69 -12.08 8.38
N CYS A 114 -6.57 -13.39 8.63
CA CYS A 114 -5.86 -14.30 7.72
C CYS A 114 -6.84 -15.23 7.02
N ALA A 115 -6.73 -15.30 5.70
CA ALA A 115 -7.49 -16.23 4.86
C ALA A 115 -6.57 -17.24 4.19
N GLN A 116 -6.97 -18.51 4.17
CA GLN A 116 -6.33 -19.50 3.32
C GLN A 116 -6.76 -19.28 1.88
N VAL A 117 -5.79 -19.13 0.97
CA VAL A 117 -6.06 -18.89 -0.45
C VAL A 117 -5.35 -19.95 -1.27
N ASP A 118 -5.92 -20.29 -2.42
CA ASP A 118 -5.28 -21.20 -3.35
C ASP A 118 -3.89 -20.68 -3.77
N GLY A 119 -2.89 -21.55 -3.75
CA GLY A 119 -1.50 -21.17 -4.01
C GLY A 119 -1.27 -20.62 -5.41
N GLU A 120 -2.04 -21.04 -6.43
CA GLU A 120 -1.95 -20.48 -7.78
C GLU A 120 -2.48 -19.05 -7.81
N VAL A 121 -3.54 -18.77 -7.04
CA VAL A 121 -4.10 -17.42 -6.91
C VAL A 121 -3.11 -16.51 -6.17
N LEU A 122 -2.53 -16.96 -5.06
CA LEU A 122 -1.51 -16.20 -4.33
C LEU A 122 -0.29 -15.90 -5.20
N ALA A 123 0.25 -16.91 -5.88
CA ALA A 123 1.38 -16.73 -6.79
C ALA A 123 1.08 -15.71 -7.90
N ALA A 124 -0.13 -15.76 -8.45
CA ALA A 124 -0.54 -14.83 -9.51
C ALA A 124 -0.73 -13.40 -9.01
N ILE A 125 -1.23 -13.20 -7.78
CA ILE A 125 -1.33 -11.87 -7.16
C ILE A 125 0.07 -11.37 -6.80
N ALA A 126 0.91 -12.19 -6.18
CA ALA A 126 2.27 -11.80 -5.79
C ALA A 126 3.13 -11.36 -7.00
N SER A 127 3.00 -12.05 -8.14
CA SER A 127 3.75 -11.74 -9.37
C SER A 127 3.24 -10.49 -10.09
N ASP A 128 1.92 -10.32 -10.18
CA ASP A 128 1.29 -9.31 -11.05
C ASP A 128 0.20 -8.53 -10.29
N HIS A 129 0.48 -8.06 -9.07
CA HIS A 129 -0.53 -7.44 -8.20
C HIS A 129 -1.24 -6.24 -8.85
N GLU A 130 -0.55 -5.47 -9.70
CA GLU A 130 -1.16 -4.36 -10.46
C GLU A 130 -2.30 -4.81 -11.41
N ASP A 131 -2.44 -6.12 -11.68
CA ASP A 131 -3.55 -6.72 -12.44
C ASP A 131 -4.75 -7.10 -11.56
N TYR A 132 -4.74 -6.73 -10.27
CA TYR A 132 -5.78 -7.04 -9.29
C TYR A 132 -6.22 -5.82 -8.48
N TYR A 133 -7.49 -5.82 -8.06
CA TYR A 133 -8.06 -4.72 -7.27
C TYR A 133 -8.90 -5.25 -6.11
N VAL A 134 -8.96 -4.48 -5.04
CA VAL A 134 -9.91 -4.69 -3.93
C VAL A 134 -11.19 -3.94 -4.26
N ASN A 135 -12.33 -4.57 -3.98
CA ASN A 135 -13.65 -3.97 -4.14
C ASN A 135 -14.53 -4.29 -2.94
N VAL A 136 -15.25 -3.28 -2.45
CA VAL A 136 -16.22 -3.42 -1.36
C VAL A 136 -17.61 -3.12 -1.89
N HIS A 137 -18.59 -3.91 -1.48
CA HIS A 137 -19.98 -3.82 -1.90
C HIS A 137 -20.88 -3.47 -0.71
N THR A 138 -21.89 -2.65 -0.96
CA THR A 138 -22.95 -2.37 0.03
C THR A 138 -24.32 -2.72 -0.53
N SER A 139 -25.33 -2.70 0.34
CA SER A 139 -26.72 -2.88 -0.07
C SER A 139 -27.20 -1.81 -1.07
N GLU A 140 -26.67 -0.59 -1.00
CA GLU A 140 -26.95 0.49 -1.96
C GLU A 140 -26.14 0.34 -3.26
N PHE A 141 -24.90 -0.14 -3.15
CA PHE A 141 -23.98 -0.31 -4.27
C PHE A 141 -23.61 -1.78 -4.47
N PRO A 142 -24.55 -2.65 -4.91
CA PRO A 142 -24.29 -4.09 -5.04
C PRO A 142 -23.29 -4.43 -6.15
N ALA A 143 -23.09 -3.53 -7.12
CA ALA A 143 -22.11 -3.71 -8.20
C ALA A 143 -20.67 -3.32 -7.77
N GLY A 144 -20.52 -2.59 -6.67
CA GLY A 144 -19.26 -2.03 -6.19
C GLY A 144 -19.51 -0.64 -5.60
N ALA A 145 -19.08 -0.43 -4.35
CA ALA A 145 -19.19 0.86 -3.66
C ALA A 145 -17.87 1.63 -3.77
N ILE A 146 -16.76 0.97 -3.45
CA ILE A 146 -15.41 1.56 -3.49
C ILE A 146 -14.41 0.54 -4.05
N ARG A 147 -13.44 1.02 -4.82
CA ARG A 147 -12.44 0.20 -5.53
C ARG A 147 -11.04 0.80 -5.38
N GLY A 148 -10.03 -0.07 -5.28
CA GLY A 148 -8.62 0.31 -5.23
C GLY A 148 -7.74 -0.75 -5.90
N GLN A 149 -6.81 -0.34 -6.75
CA GLN A 149 -5.89 -1.27 -7.42
C GLN A 149 -4.79 -1.70 -6.45
N LEU A 150 -4.39 -2.97 -6.45
CA LEU A 150 -3.27 -3.38 -5.61
C LEU A 150 -1.96 -2.76 -6.13
N GLY A 151 -1.18 -2.18 -5.22
CA GLY A 151 0.06 -1.46 -5.49
C GLY A 151 -0.10 0.04 -5.73
N SER A 152 -1.31 0.59 -5.59
CA SER A 152 -1.60 2.03 -5.77
C SER A 152 -1.37 2.87 -4.53
#